data_AF-A0A8T2WR96-F1
#
_entry.id   AF-A0A8T2WR96-F1
#
_cell.length_a   1.000
_cell.length_b   1.000
_cell.length_c   1.000
_cell.angle_alpha   90.00
_cell.angle_beta   90.00
_cell.angle_gamma   90.00
#
_symmetry.space_group_name_H-M   'P 1'
#
loop_
_entity.id
_entity.type
_entity.pdbx_description
1 polymer ?
#
loop_
_entity_poly.entity_id
_entity_poly.type
_entity_poly.pdbx_seq_one_letter_code
_entity_poly.pdbx_strand_id
1 'polypeptide(L)'
;MGLLLWFLAIRFWGNSPSTEIILLYLMMVLANVGKASQDPCLKAFLRDQLVEHKPNLNADNDQADEVPTKLDIRIDYKKAEVRRKFWWRIASTVGTVSSVIMAGVSDQRKMTSAFSFSVMALACLTFALGKSFYYADKPTGSPLIVIYRVLKAAFVKRHLQHAREPNDYYMNDSGGLLLLPDIRIIRWLDKAALLETSKSLSAEEQEQNGRLLPVRDVQRVKQLLALLPMWTALPIHGLVLATGSTFFVVQSESLYSDPVLSINVLFLLQGFVTVIVPYVHDFLVSGWIKKLPMHHVRPIWIQKLLKHRVGLVRIAIGIASSIICCMVSMLVETRRLNLIKTRGDAEPFPMSTVWLVPQFFLIGLVEGLVADGLADFYNVHVDESLEHYESPFNESAIGVGKFLSAALVLTLLGSWFHDTLNTSHLDKYYMLLGILSSVNLCFYLLVMYAYAWKALQVNGSPDPEVST
;
A
#
# COMPACT_ATOMS: atom_id res chain seq x y z
N MET A 1 -10.03 11.39 -2.53
CA MET A 1 -10.82 11.41 -1.28
C MET A 1 -11.63 12.70 -1.14
N GLY A 2 -11.00 13.88 -1.22
CA GLY A 2 -11.70 15.14 -0.94
C GLY A 2 -12.76 15.62 -1.94
N LEU A 3 -12.52 15.49 -3.26
CA LEU A 3 -13.47 15.96 -4.28
C LEU A 3 -14.80 15.18 -4.27
N LEU A 4 -14.75 13.89 -3.96
CA LEU A 4 -15.93 13.03 -3.93
C LEU A 4 -16.75 13.24 -2.64
N LEU A 5 -16.08 13.51 -1.51
CA LEU A 5 -16.74 13.95 -0.27
C LEU A 5 -17.37 15.34 -0.44
N TRP A 6 -16.71 16.27 -1.13
CA TRP A 6 -17.25 17.58 -1.47
C TRP A 6 -18.50 17.48 -2.37
N PHE A 7 -18.46 16.60 -3.38
CA PHE A 7 -19.59 16.38 -4.29
C PHE A 7 -20.78 15.69 -3.59
N LEU A 8 -20.52 14.72 -2.70
CA LEU A 8 -21.54 14.06 -1.89
C LEU A 8 -22.16 15.03 -0.86
N ALA A 9 -21.34 15.89 -0.24
CA ALA A 9 -21.81 16.92 0.70
C ALA A 9 -22.74 17.94 0.03
N ILE A 10 -22.38 18.41 -1.17
CA ILE A 10 -23.22 19.35 -1.95
C ILE A 10 -24.54 18.69 -2.39
N ARG A 11 -24.50 17.40 -2.74
CA ARG A 11 -25.67 16.70 -3.31
C ARG A 11 -26.66 16.23 -2.26
N PHE A 12 -26.21 15.83 -1.07
CA PHE A 12 -27.09 15.33 -0.02
C PHE A 12 -27.60 16.42 0.93
N TRP A 13 -26.89 17.55 1.06
CA TRP A 13 -27.25 18.61 2.01
C TRP A 13 -27.63 19.91 1.32
N GLY A 14 -28.61 19.81 0.42
CA GLY A 14 -29.23 20.97 -0.21
C GLY A 14 -29.83 21.95 0.81
N ASN A 15 -29.52 23.23 0.59
CA ASN A 15 -30.14 24.47 1.09
C ASN A 15 -29.72 25.11 2.42
N SER A 16 -28.75 24.61 3.18
CA SER A 16 -28.00 25.48 4.13
C SER A 16 -26.73 24.83 4.70
N PRO A 17 -25.63 24.69 3.95
CA PRO A 17 -24.34 24.44 4.58
C PRO A 17 -23.85 25.77 5.15
N SER A 18 -23.84 25.90 6.48
CA SER A 18 -23.07 26.95 7.15
C SER A 18 -21.64 26.94 6.58
N THR A 19 -21.07 28.12 6.33
CA THR A 19 -19.72 28.29 5.76
C THR A 19 -18.66 27.45 6.47
N GLU A 20 -18.86 27.17 7.76
CA GLU A 20 -18.05 26.29 8.61
C GLU A 20 -17.95 24.85 8.09
N ILE A 21 -19.04 24.26 7.59
CA ILE A 21 -19.05 22.87 7.09
C ILE A 21 -18.26 22.77 5.79
N ILE A 22 -18.44 23.75 4.89
CA ILE A 22 -17.67 23.81 3.63
C ILE A 22 -16.18 23.97 3.94
N LEU A 23 -15.84 24.85 4.89
CA LEU A 23 -14.47 25.08 5.32
C LEU A 23 -13.85 23.82 5.92
N LEU A 24 -14.59 23.08 6.76
CA LEU A 24 -14.15 21.82 7.33
C LEU A 24 -13.82 20.78 6.25
N TYR A 25 -14.71 20.59 5.27
CA TYR A 25 -14.46 19.67 4.17
C TYR A 25 -13.24 20.09 3.34
N LEU A 26 -13.13 21.38 3.02
CA LEU A 26 -11.97 21.91 2.28
C LEU A 26 -10.66 21.63 3.04
N MET A 27 -10.63 21.88 4.35
CA MET A 27 -9.47 21.59 5.21
C MET A 27 -9.15 20.08 5.22
N MET A 28 -10.15 19.21 5.33
CA MET A 28 -9.96 17.76 5.24
C MET A 28 -9.42 17.33 3.88
N VAL A 29 -9.89 17.92 2.78
CA VAL A 29 -9.36 17.65 1.43
C VAL A 29 -7.89 18.01 1.37
N LEU A 30 -7.53 19.23 1.78
CA LEU A 30 -6.17 19.74 1.75
C LEU A 30 -5.22 18.91 2.62
N ALA A 31 -5.65 18.57 3.84
CA ALA A 31 -4.87 17.72 4.75
C ALA A 31 -4.60 16.33 4.16
N ASN A 32 -5.61 15.72 3.53
CA ASN A 32 -5.46 14.40 2.90
C ASN A 32 -4.61 14.46 1.63
N VAL A 33 -4.71 15.52 0.82
CA VAL A 33 -3.85 15.72 -0.36
C VAL A 33 -2.40 15.91 0.08
N GLY A 34 -2.15 16.70 1.13
CA GLY A 34 -0.82 16.87 1.71
C GLY A 34 -0.25 15.55 2.24
N LYS A 35 -1.03 14.79 3.02
CA LYS A 35 -0.59 13.49 3.55
C LYS A 35 -0.29 12.48 2.43
N ALA A 36 -1.11 12.44 1.39
CA ALA A 36 -0.94 11.49 0.29
C ALA A 36 0.31 11.78 -0.56
N SER A 37 0.75 13.04 -0.65
CA SER A 37 1.94 13.42 -1.41
C SER A 37 3.24 13.27 -0.61
N GLN A 38 3.17 13.42 0.72
CA GLN A 38 4.34 13.37 1.59
C GLN A 38 5.04 12.01 1.57
N ASP A 39 4.29 10.92 1.77
CA ASP A 39 4.87 9.58 1.93
C ASP A 39 5.74 9.11 0.75
N PRO A 40 5.27 9.10 -0.51
CA PRO A 40 6.09 8.63 -1.63
C PRO A 40 7.26 9.58 -1.93
N CYS A 41 7.05 10.89 -1.88
CA CYS A 41 8.09 11.87 -2.20
C CYS A 41 9.17 11.95 -1.12
N LEU A 42 8.78 11.99 0.15
CA LEU A 42 9.73 12.16 1.26
C LEU A 42 10.53 10.88 1.53
N LYS A 43 9.94 9.69 1.36
CA LYS A 43 10.68 8.42 1.45
C LYS A 43 11.72 8.30 0.34
N ALA A 44 11.34 8.61 -0.91
CA ALA A 44 12.27 8.62 -2.03
C ALA A 44 13.41 9.60 -1.79
N PHE A 45 13.06 10.85 -1.45
CA PHE A 45 14.01 11.91 -1.16
C PHE A 45 14.98 11.54 -0.04
N LEU A 46 14.47 11.03 1.09
CA LEU A 46 15.31 10.62 2.22
C LEU A 46 16.28 9.49 1.85
N ARG A 47 15.84 8.54 1.02
CA ARG A 47 16.72 7.49 0.51
C ARG A 47 17.88 8.10 -0.26
N ASP A 48 17.59 9.01 -1.18
CA ASP A 48 18.58 9.56 -2.10
C ASP A 48 19.61 10.45 -1.37
N GLN A 49 19.23 11.05 -0.22
CA GLN A 49 20.17 11.73 0.67
C GLN A 49 21.05 10.77 1.51
N LEU A 50 20.63 9.52 1.71
CA LEU A 50 21.36 8.51 2.48
C LEU A 50 22.32 7.67 1.63
N VAL A 51 22.24 7.78 0.30
CA VAL A 51 23.17 7.19 -0.64
C VAL A 51 24.49 7.96 -0.59
N GLU A 52 25.60 7.24 -0.56
CA GLU A 52 26.93 7.84 -0.51
C GLU A 52 27.30 8.35 -1.91
N HIS A 53 27.07 9.64 -2.14
CA HIS A 53 27.50 10.29 -3.37
C HIS A 53 29.01 10.52 -3.32
N LYS A 54 29.79 9.61 -3.92
CA LYS A 54 31.21 9.87 -4.15
C LYS A 54 31.33 11.11 -5.04
N PRO A 55 32.11 12.13 -4.65
CA PRO A 55 32.37 13.26 -5.54
C PRO A 55 33.01 12.72 -6.81
N ASN A 56 32.58 13.23 -7.98
CA ASN A 56 33.26 12.96 -9.24
C ASN A 56 34.70 13.47 -9.13
N LEU A 57 35.64 12.59 -8.80
CA LEU A 57 37.09 12.80 -8.95
C LEU A 57 37.45 12.68 -10.44
N ASN A 58 36.83 13.51 -11.27
CA ASN A 58 37.22 13.73 -12.65
C ASN A 58 37.55 15.22 -12.83
N ALA A 59 38.53 15.69 -12.07
CA ALA A 59 39.29 16.91 -12.33
C ALA A 59 40.56 16.82 -11.48
N ASP A 60 41.67 16.47 -12.11
CA ASP A 60 43.03 16.41 -11.56
C ASP A 60 43.30 15.29 -10.54
N ASN A 61 43.55 14.08 -11.01
CA ASN A 61 44.78 13.32 -10.69
C ASN A 61 44.78 11.94 -11.37
N ASP A 62 45.96 11.53 -11.86
CA ASP A 62 46.29 10.25 -12.49
C ASP A 62 46.22 9.04 -11.54
N GLN A 63 45.14 8.91 -10.77
CA GLN A 63 44.81 7.67 -10.08
C GLN A 63 43.58 7.08 -10.74
N ALA A 64 43.76 5.87 -11.27
CA ALA A 64 42.70 5.03 -11.79
C ALA A 64 41.72 4.69 -10.65
N ASP A 65 40.82 5.62 -10.35
CA ASP A 65 39.68 5.34 -9.49
C ASP A 65 38.76 4.39 -10.27
N GLU A 66 38.66 3.15 -9.76
CA GLU A 66 37.74 2.15 -10.27
C GLU A 66 36.33 2.76 -10.36
N VAL A 67 35.82 2.89 -11.59
CA VAL A 67 34.41 3.18 -11.83
C VAL A 67 33.61 2.18 -11.00
N PRO A 68 32.77 2.64 -10.04
CA PRO A 68 32.11 1.74 -9.11
C PRO A 68 31.32 0.69 -9.89
N THR A 69 31.55 -0.58 -9.57
CA THR A 69 30.89 -1.68 -10.27
C THR A 69 29.38 -1.57 -10.02
N LYS A 70 28.55 -2.00 -10.98
CA LYS A 70 27.08 -2.05 -10.82
C LYS A 70 26.63 -2.75 -9.52
N LEU A 71 27.47 -3.66 -9.01
CA LEU A 71 27.28 -4.35 -7.74
C LEU A 71 27.48 -3.42 -6.53
N ASP A 72 28.51 -2.56 -6.54
CA ASP A 72 28.83 -1.64 -5.44
C ASP A 72 27.72 -0.60 -5.25
N ILE A 73 27.22 -0.05 -6.36
CA ILE A 73 26.08 0.87 -6.37
C ILE A 73 24.85 0.19 -5.74
N ARG A 74 24.61 -1.08 -6.07
CA ARG A 74 23.48 -1.83 -5.53
C ARG A 74 23.62 -2.11 -4.02
N ILE A 75 24.83 -2.37 -3.55
CA ILE A 75 25.11 -2.60 -2.13
C ILE A 75 24.85 -1.30 -1.34
N ASP A 76 25.35 -0.18 -1.84
CA ASP A 76 25.15 1.11 -1.15
C ASP A 76 23.69 1.52 -1.13
N TYR A 77 22.98 1.32 -2.25
CA TYR A 77 21.53 1.54 -2.32
C TYR A 77 20.75 0.72 -1.29
N LYS A 78 21.08 -0.58 -1.15
CA LYS A 78 20.46 -1.44 -0.13
C LYS A 78 20.74 -0.97 1.29
N LYS A 79 21.96 -0.48 1.56
CA LYS A 79 22.35 0.05 2.87
C LYS A 79 21.58 1.33 3.20
N ALA A 80 21.45 2.24 2.24
CA ALA A 80 20.63 3.44 2.35
C ALA A 80 19.16 3.07 2.62
N GLU A 81 18.63 2.07 1.92
CA GLU A 81 17.25 1.61 2.08
C GLU A 81 16.97 1.03 3.48
N VAL A 82 17.91 0.26 4.04
CA VAL A 82 17.81 -0.24 5.43
C VAL A 82 17.81 0.93 6.43
N ARG A 83 18.72 1.89 6.26
CA ARG A 83 18.79 3.09 7.12
C ARG A 83 17.51 3.91 7.03
N ARG A 84 16.99 4.12 5.82
CA ARG A 84 15.72 4.80 5.58
C ARG A 84 14.57 4.11 6.30
N LYS A 85 14.43 2.79 6.15
CA LYS A 85 13.39 2.01 6.85
C LYS A 85 13.51 2.15 8.37
N PHE A 86 14.72 2.08 8.90
CA PHE A 86 14.99 2.24 10.33
C PHE A 86 14.55 3.62 10.85
N TRP A 87 15.05 4.70 10.25
CA TRP A 87 14.71 6.07 10.67
C TRP A 87 13.23 6.39 10.50
N TRP A 88 12.62 5.96 9.39
CA TRP A 88 11.19 6.15 9.14
C TRP A 88 10.33 5.44 10.19
N ARG A 89 10.72 4.22 10.59
CA ARG A 89 10.01 3.46 11.61
C ARG A 89 10.13 4.09 12.99
N ILE A 90 11.30 4.60 13.37
CA ILE A 90 11.47 5.37 14.62
C ILE A 90 10.55 6.59 14.62
N ALA A 91 10.58 7.40 13.56
CA ALA A 91 9.76 8.60 13.45
C ALA A 91 8.26 8.27 13.55
N SER A 92 7.81 7.21 12.87
CA SER A 92 6.42 6.73 12.93
C SER A 92 6.01 6.27 14.32
N THR A 93 6.86 5.51 15.03
CA THR A 93 6.58 5.04 16.39
C THR A 93 6.51 6.21 17.37
N VAL A 94 7.48 7.14 17.32
CA VAL A 94 7.48 8.35 18.18
C VAL A 94 6.25 9.20 17.90
N GLY A 95 5.88 9.40 16.63
CA GLY A 95 4.68 10.14 16.25
C GLY A 95 3.40 9.50 16.76
N THR A 96 3.28 8.16 16.69
CA THR A 96 2.10 7.43 17.18
C THR A 96 1.97 7.52 18.70
N VAL A 97 3.07 7.32 19.43
CA VAL A 97 3.09 7.45 20.90
C VAL A 97 2.74 8.87 21.32
N SER A 98 3.35 9.88 20.67
CA SER A 98 3.05 11.29 20.91
C SER A 98 1.58 11.62 20.65
N SER A 99 1.02 11.14 19.54
CA SER A 99 -0.40 11.34 19.21
C SER A 99 -1.33 10.80 20.30
N VAL A 100 -1.00 9.66 20.90
CA VAL A 100 -1.85 9.10 21.95
C VAL A 100 -1.70 9.84 23.28
N ILE A 101 -0.48 10.23 23.64
CA ILE A 101 -0.25 11.08 24.83
C ILE A 101 -1.06 12.37 24.69
N MET A 102 -0.99 13.03 23.53
CA MET A 102 -1.74 14.25 23.25
C MET A 102 -3.25 14.03 23.24
N ALA A 103 -3.74 12.89 22.76
CA ALA A 103 -5.16 12.54 22.82
C ALA A 103 -5.65 12.28 24.26
N GLY A 104 -4.77 11.83 25.16
CA GLY A 104 -5.05 11.65 26.59
C GLY A 104 -5.23 12.95 27.37
N VAL A 105 -4.61 14.05 26.90
CA VAL A 105 -4.78 15.41 27.44
C VAL A 105 -6.09 16.00 26.89
N SER A 106 -7.19 15.33 27.23
CA SER A 106 -8.50 15.46 26.58
C SER A 106 -9.23 16.80 26.80
N ASP A 107 -8.78 17.63 27.75
CA ASP A 107 -9.41 18.93 28.06
C ASP A 107 -8.92 20.11 27.19
N GLN A 108 -7.98 19.91 26.27
CA GLN A 108 -7.36 21.02 25.53
C GLN A 108 -7.30 20.77 24.01
N ARG A 109 -8.41 20.34 23.38
CA ARG A 109 -8.48 20.07 21.91
C ARG A 109 -7.91 21.20 21.05
N LYS A 110 -8.16 22.46 21.43
CA LYS A 110 -7.61 23.65 20.74
C LYS A 110 -6.09 23.75 20.86
N MET A 111 -5.55 23.45 22.04
CA MET A 111 -4.10 23.44 22.29
C MET A 111 -3.42 22.32 21.51
N THR A 112 -4.01 21.12 21.49
CA THR A 112 -3.50 19.99 20.70
C THR A 112 -3.43 20.33 19.22
N SER A 113 -4.50 20.92 18.65
CA SER A 113 -4.47 21.36 17.24
C SER A 113 -3.43 22.44 16.95
N ALA A 114 -3.27 23.41 17.85
CA ALA A 114 -2.29 24.49 17.68
C ALA A 114 -0.86 23.96 17.76
N PHE A 115 -0.60 23.00 18.65
CA PHE A 115 0.69 22.33 18.76
C PHE A 115 1.01 21.51 17.50
N SER A 116 0.07 20.69 17.01
CA SER A 116 0.26 19.94 15.77
C SER A 116 0.54 20.84 14.57
N PHE A 117 -0.16 21.97 14.44
CA PHE A 117 0.11 22.97 13.41
C PHE A 117 1.50 23.58 13.55
N SER A 118 1.90 23.93 14.77
CA SER A 118 3.22 24.52 15.06
C SER A 118 4.35 23.55 14.72
N VAL A 119 4.21 22.27 15.06
CA VAL A 119 5.18 21.22 14.72
C VAL A 119 5.27 21.01 13.22
N MET A 120 4.14 20.98 12.50
CA MET A 120 4.15 20.86 11.03
C MET A 120 4.80 22.09 10.37
N ALA A 121 4.46 23.30 10.83
CA ALA A 121 5.06 24.54 10.32
C ALA A 121 6.58 24.56 10.56
N LEU A 122 7.02 24.16 11.75
CA LEU A 122 8.44 24.03 12.07
C LEU A 122 9.13 22.99 11.18
N ALA A 123 8.51 21.83 10.96
CA ALA A 123 9.05 20.79 10.08
C ALA A 123 9.18 21.27 8.62
N CYS A 124 8.19 22.00 8.10
CA CYS A 124 8.26 22.61 6.78
C CYS A 124 9.37 23.68 6.71
N LEU A 125 9.53 24.48 7.77
CA LEU A 125 10.54 25.52 7.82
C LEU A 125 11.96 24.94 7.90
N THR A 126 12.18 23.91 8.72
CA THR A 126 13.48 23.21 8.77
C THR A 126 13.78 22.49 7.47
N PHE A 127 12.78 21.89 6.82
CA PHE A 127 12.93 21.30 5.49
C PHE A 127 13.30 22.35 4.43
N ALA A 128 12.67 23.54 4.48
CA ALA A 128 13.00 24.63 3.55
C ALA A 128 14.40 25.20 3.78
N LEU A 129 14.83 25.38 5.04
CA LEU A 129 16.18 25.84 5.39
C LEU A 129 17.27 24.84 4.99
N GLY A 130 16.95 23.54 4.98
CA GLY A 130 17.86 22.48 4.56
C GLY A 130 18.19 22.45 3.07
N LYS A 131 17.51 23.26 2.23
CA LYS A 131 17.64 23.22 0.76
C LYS A 131 19.09 23.28 0.25
N SER A 132 19.96 24.04 0.91
CA SER A 132 21.37 24.17 0.50
C SER A 132 22.21 22.92 0.76
N PHE A 133 21.75 22.02 1.63
CA PHE A 133 22.44 20.79 2.01
C PHE A 133 21.93 19.56 1.25
N TYR A 134 20.87 19.72 0.45
CA TYR A 134 20.23 18.61 -0.24
C TYR A 134 20.90 18.32 -1.56
N TYR A 135 21.19 17.04 -1.79
CA TYR A 135 21.56 16.54 -3.11
C TYR A 135 20.34 16.58 -4.02
N ALA A 136 20.43 17.31 -5.12
CA ALA A 136 19.38 17.42 -6.12
C ALA A 136 19.63 16.40 -7.23
N ASP A 137 18.87 15.31 -7.22
CA ASP A 137 18.89 14.35 -8.32
C ASP A 137 18.12 14.90 -9.54
N LYS A 138 18.47 14.42 -10.74
CA LYS A 138 17.80 14.85 -11.98
C LYS A 138 16.34 14.36 -11.96
N PRO A 139 15.38 15.17 -12.45
CA PRO A 139 13.98 14.76 -12.48
C PRO A 139 13.83 13.52 -13.37
N THR A 140 13.52 12.39 -12.73
CA THR A 140 13.04 11.20 -13.41
C THR A 140 11.62 11.50 -13.89
N GLY A 141 11.41 11.52 -15.21
CA GLY A 141 10.11 11.88 -15.80
C GLY A 141 8.94 11.07 -15.25
N SER A 142 7.71 11.60 -15.31
CA SER A 142 6.54 10.97 -14.68
C SER A 142 6.22 9.59 -15.26
N PRO A 143 6.28 8.52 -14.47
CA PRO A 143 5.97 7.18 -14.96
C PRO A 143 4.47 6.94 -15.24
N LEU A 144 3.56 7.77 -14.71
CA LEU A 144 2.15 7.77 -15.16
C LEU A 144 2.03 8.20 -16.64
N ILE A 145 2.86 9.16 -17.06
CA ILE A 145 2.94 9.56 -18.46
C ILE A 145 3.51 8.40 -19.28
N VAL A 146 4.49 7.65 -18.75
CA VAL A 146 5.01 6.44 -19.41
C VAL A 146 3.91 5.39 -19.57
N ILE A 147 3.15 5.07 -18.52
CA ILE A 147 2.01 4.14 -18.59
C ILE A 147 1.00 4.58 -19.67
N TYR A 148 0.61 5.86 -19.65
CA TYR A 148 -0.32 6.40 -20.64
C TYR A 148 0.24 6.31 -22.07
N ARG A 149 1.52 6.66 -22.28
CA ARG A 149 2.19 6.59 -23.58
C ARG A 149 2.27 5.16 -24.10
N VAL A 150 2.65 4.19 -23.25
CA VAL A 150 2.69 2.77 -23.61
C VAL A 150 1.30 2.29 -24.02
N LEU A 151 0.25 2.59 -23.24
CA LEU A 151 -1.13 2.19 -23.55
C LEU A 151 -1.61 2.81 -24.86
N LYS A 152 -1.36 4.10 -25.08
CA LYS A 152 -1.72 4.82 -26.31
C LYS A 152 -1.00 4.22 -27.52
N ALA A 153 0.31 4.02 -27.43
CA ALA A 153 1.12 3.45 -28.51
C ALA A 153 0.67 2.03 -28.86
N ALA A 154 0.48 1.17 -27.85
CA ALA A 154 0.00 -0.20 -28.05
C ALA A 154 -1.39 -0.26 -28.66
N PHE A 155 -2.30 0.65 -28.28
CA PHE A 155 -3.65 0.71 -28.84
C PHE A 155 -3.64 1.15 -30.31
N VAL A 156 -2.84 2.17 -30.66
CA VAL A 156 -2.69 2.62 -32.05
C VAL A 156 -2.07 1.52 -32.92
N LYS A 157 -1.08 0.80 -32.37
CA LYS A 157 -0.37 -0.29 -33.04
C LYS A 157 -1.06 -1.65 -32.94
N ARG A 158 -2.31 -1.73 -32.43
CA ARG A 158 -3.05 -3.00 -32.26
C ARG A 158 -3.19 -3.82 -33.55
N HIS A 159 -3.15 -3.15 -34.71
CA HIS A 159 -3.28 -3.76 -36.03
C HIS A 159 -2.01 -4.47 -36.52
N LEU A 160 -0.85 -4.17 -35.93
CA LEU A 160 0.43 -4.77 -36.33
C LEU A 160 0.50 -6.25 -35.94
N GLN A 161 1.22 -7.05 -36.73
CA GLN A 161 1.58 -8.42 -36.38
C GLN A 161 2.61 -8.42 -35.24
N HIS A 162 2.74 -9.54 -34.51
CA HIS A 162 3.76 -9.66 -33.46
C HIS A 162 5.16 -9.73 -34.08
N ALA A 163 6.18 -9.31 -33.31
CA ALA A 163 7.58 -9.41 -33.72
C ALA A 163 7.93 -10.81 -34.20
N ARG A 164 8.75 -10.87 -35.25
CA ARG A 164 9.34 -12.11 -35.77
C ARG A 164 10.78 -12.25 -35.32
N GLU A 165 11.46 -11.14 -35.06
CA GLU A 165 12.85 -11.09 -34.61
C GLU A 165 13.04 -10.17 -33.38
N PRO A 166 14.04 -10.41 -32.51
CA PRO A 166 14.25 -9.58 -31.32
C PRO A 166 14.63 -8.14 -31.66
N ASN A 167 15.23 -7.92 -32.83
CA ASN A 167 15.61 -6.60 -33.34
C ASN A 167 14.42 -5.77 -33.84
N ASP A 168 13.23 -6.36 -33.97
CA ASP A 168 12.00 -5.62 -34.30
C ASP A 168 11.58 -4.68 -33.16
N TYR A 169 12.12 -4.89 -31.95
CA TYR A 169 11.83 -4.08 -30.78
C TYR A 169 12.84 -2.93 -30.59
N TYR A 170 12.32 -1.75 -30.29
CA TYR A 170 13.12 -0.56 -30.06
C TYR A 170 13.88 -0.62 -28.72
N MET A 171 15.21 -0.46 -28.79
CA MET A 171 16.12 -0.53 -27.64
C MET A 171 16.01 -1.85 -26.85
N ASN A 172 16.07 -2.98 -27.56
CA ASN A 172 16.11 -4.31 -26.95
C ASN A 172 17.54 -4.73 -26.58
N ASP A 173 18.03 -4.23 -25.45
CA ASP A 173 19.37 -4.60 -24.96
C ASP A 173 19.48 -6.08 -24.54
N SER A 174 18.33 -6.72 -24.31
CA SER A 174 18.20 -8.11 -23.84
C SER A 174 18.26 -9.15 -24.97
N GLY A 175 18.17 -8.75 -26.24
CA GLY A 175 18.23 -9.67 -27.39
C GLY A 175 17.12 -10.73 -27.47
N GLY A 176 16.11 -10.67 -26.59
CA GLY A 176 15.04 -11.66 -26.48
C GLY A 176 13.82 -11.35 -27.35
N LEU A 177 13.15 -12.38 -27.88
CA LEU A 177 11.93 -12.27 -28.70
C LEU A 177 10.66 -11.91 -27.89
N LEU A 178 10.69 -12.14 -26.57
CA LEU A 178 9.54 -11.99 -25.68
C LEU A 178 9.87 -11.03 -24.52
N LEU A 179 9.05 -9.99 -24.38
CA LEU A 179 9.09 -9.06 -23.26
C LEU A 179 8.53 -9.73 -22.00
N LEU A 180 9.35 -9.90 -20.97
CA LEU A 180 8.85 -10.36 -19.68
C LEU A 180 8.06 -9.24 -18.97
N PRO A 181 7.02 -9.57 -18.19
CA PRO A 181 6.38 -10.87 -18.04
C PRO A 181 5.49 -11.24 -19.25
N ASP A 182 5.63 -12.45 -19.79
CA ASP A 182 4.73 -12.95 -20.84
C ASP A 182 3.38 -13.37 -20.23
N ILE A 183 2.33 -12.61 -20.56
CA ILE A 183 0.96 -12.88 -20.15
C ILE A 183 0.09 -12.63 -21.38
N ARG A 184 -0.63 -13.66 -21.84
CA ARG A 184 -1.43 -13.61 -23.08
C ARG A 184 -2.39 -12.42 -23.14
N ILE A 185 -3.00 -12.07 -22.00
CA ILE A 185 -4.00 -10.98 -21.89
C ILE A 185 -3.37 -9.60 -22.13
N ILE A 186 -2.09 -9.40 -21.77
CA ILE A 186 -1.38 -8.13 -21.91
C ILE A 186 -0.31 -8.17 -23.02
N ARG A 187 -0.23 -9.25 -23.81
CA ARG A 187 0.74 -9.38 -24.91
C ARG A 187 0.58 -8.31 -25.99
N TRP A 188 -0.61 -7.71 -26.11
CA TRP A 188 -0.84 -6.59 -27.03
C TRP A 188 -0.03 -5.33 -26.66
N LEU A 189 0.43 -5.19 -25.42
CA LEU A 189 1.30 -4.08 -25.00
C LEU A 189 2.69 -4.14 -25.64
N ASP A 190 3.15 -5.33 -26.03
CA ASP A 190 4.44 -5.52 -26.70
C ASP A 190 4.50 -4.73 -28.03
N LYS A 191 3.34 -4.45 -28.62
CA LYS A 191 3.22 -3.66 -29.84
C LYS A 191 3.64 -2.20 -29.69
N ALA A 192 3.69 -1.66 -28.47
CA ALA A 192 4.21 -0.31 -28.24
C ALA A 192 5.71 -0.19 -28.54
N ALA A 193 6.46 -1.29 -28.40
CA ALA A 193 7.90 -1.33 -28.65
C ALA A 193 8.26 -1.74 -30.10
N LEU A 194 7.29 -2.11 -30.93
CA LEU A 194 7.55 -2.53 -32.32
C LEU A 194 7.88 -1.33 -33.22
N LEU A 195 8.97 -1.45 -33.98
CA LEU A 195 9.32 -0.52 -35.05
C LEU A 195 8.30 -0.61 -36.20
N GLU A 196 7.75 0.53 -36.63
CA GLU A 196 6.79 0.57 -37.73
C GLU A 196 7.53 0.93 -39.03
N THR A 197 7.98 -0.09 -39.77
CA THR A 197 8.76 0.08 -41.02
C THR A 197 7.92 0.60 -42.20
N SER A 198 6.58 0.60 -42.08
CA SER A 198 5.66 0.96 -43.18
C SER A 198 5.48 2.46 -43.38
N LYS A 199 5.96 3.30 -42.46
CA LYS A 199 5.94 4.77 -42.59
C LYS A 199 7.38 5.25 -42.73
N SER A 200 7.62 6.23 -43.61
CA SER A 200 8.94 6.83 -43.87
C SER A 200 9.51 7.66 -42.69
N LEU A 201 9.04 7.42 -41.46
CA LEU A 201 9.44 8.14 -40.26
C LEU A 201 10.57 7.40 -39.57
N SER A 202 11.63 8.12 -39.20
CA SER A 202 12.75 7.59 -38.41
C SER A 202 12.27 7.09 -37.04
N ALA A 203 12.99 6.16 -36.41
CA ALA A 203 12.67 5.65 -35.07
C ALA A 203 12.58 6.79 -34.03
N GLU A 204 13.43 7.79 -34.14
CA GLU A 204 13.45 8.99 -33.27
C GLU A 204 12.18 9.84 -33.45
N GLU A 205 11.70 10.01 -34.68
CA GLU A 205 10.45 10.72 -34.95
C GLU A 205 9.22 9.94 -34.46
N GLN A 206 9.29 8.60 -34.51
CA GLN A 206 8.22 7.75 -33.95
C GLN A 206 8.17 7.83 -32.42
N GLU A 207 9.33 7.92 -31.76
CA GLU A 207 9.43 8.13 -30.31
C GLU A 207 8.92 9.52 -29.91
N GLN A 208 9.35 10.56 -30.62
CA GLN A 208 8.93 11.93 -30.34
C GLN A 208 7.41 12.12 -30.48
N ASN A 209 6.79 11.41 -31.44
CA ASN A 209 5.34 11.38 -31.63
C ASN A 209 4.59 10.52 -30.59
N GLY A 210 5.30 9.88 -29.66
CA GLY A 210 4.74 8.99 -28.64
C GLY A 210 4.13 7.72 -29.21
N ARG A 211 4.58 7.29 -30.39
CA ARG A 211 4.14 6.06 -31.08
C ARG A 211 5.10 4.90 -30.87
N LEU A 212 6.34 5.16 -30.49
CA LEU A 212 7.37 4.17 -30.19
C LEU A 212 7.89 4.40 -28.77
N LEU A 213 8.03 3.33 -28.00
CA LEU A 213 8.61 3.39 -26.66
C LEU A 213 9.66 2.29 -26.48
N PRO A 214 10.68 2.52 -25.65
CA PRO A 214 11.72 1.52 -25.39
C PRO A 214 11.13 0.29 -24.69
N VAL A 215 11.72 -0.86 -24.98
CA VAL A 215 11.39 -2.17 -24.39
C VAL A 215 11.26 -2.11 -22.85
N ARG A 216 12.18 -1.40 -22.19
CA ARG A 216 12.21 -1.27 -20.73
C ARG A 216 10.94 -0.61 -20.17
N ASP A 217 10.39 0.38 -20.87
CA ASP A 217 9.17 1.07 -20.42
C ASP A 217 7.93 0.20 -20.62
N VAL A 218 7.87 -0.57 -21.71
CA VAL A 218 6.79 -1.54 -21.93
C VAL A 218 6.82 -2.64 -20.87
N GLN A 219 8.00 -3.18 -20.56
CA GLN A 219 8.19 -4.17 -19.50
C GLN A 219 7.72 -3.66 -18.13
N ARG A 220 8.10 -2.43 -17.76
CA ARG A 220 7.64 -1.78 -16.52
C ARG A 220 6.11 -1.73 -16.41
N VAL A 221 5.43 -1.32 -17.49
CA VAL A 221 3.95 -1.27 -17.52
C VAL A 221 3.34 -2.66 -17.44
N LYS A 222 3.92 -3.65 -18.11
CA LYS A 222 3.47 -5.05 -18.02
C LYS A 222 3.62 -5.61 -16.61
N GLN A 223 4.71 -5.31 -15.90
CA GLN A 223 4.90 -5.70 -14.50
C GLN A 223 3.81 -5.11 -13.60
N LEU A 224 3.51 -3.82 -13.71
CA LEU A 224 2.44 -3.18 -12.93
C LEU A 224 1.05 -3.77 -13.22
N LEU A 225 0.72 -3.97 -14.51
CA LEU A 225 -0.55 -4.59 -14.91
C LEU A 225 -0.66 -6.05 -14.45
N ALA A 226 0.47 -6.76 -14.35
CA ALA A 226 0.49 -8.11 -13.82
C ALA A 226 0.09 -8.18 -12.35
N LEU A 227 0.15 -7.07 -11.59
CA LEU A 227 -0.27 -7.00 -10.18
C LEU A 227 -1.77 -6.74 -10.01
N LEU A 228 -2.52 -6.42 -11.07
CA LEU A 228 -3.95 -6.10 -10.99
C LEU A 228 -4.80 -7.18 -10.29
N PRO A 229 -4.57 -8.49 -10.51
CA PRO A 229 -5.32 -9.51 -9.76
C PRO A 229 -5.13 -9.40 -8.24
N MET A 230 -3.91 -9.06 -7.79
CA MET A 230 -3.64 -8.83 -6.37
C MET A 230 -4.37 -7.57 -5.89
N TRP A 231 -4.29 -6.48 -6.66
CA TRP A 231 -4.99 -5.23 -6.39
C TRP A 231 -6.49 -5.45 -6.18
N THR A 232 -7.14 -6.29 -6.99
CA THR A 232 -8.59 -6.55 -6.88
C THR A 232 -9.02 -7.27 -5.60
N ALA A 233 -8.10 -7.94 -4.88
CA ALA A 233 -8.40 -8.61 -3.62
C ALA A 233 -8.26 -7.70 -2.38
N LEU A 234 -7.69 -6.50 -2.53
CA LEU A 234 -7.43 -5.54 -1.45
C LEU A 234 -8.61 -4.64 -1.04
N PRO A 235 -9.60 -4.31 -1.90
CA PRO A 235 -10.74 -3.48 -1.49
C PRO A 235 -11.50 -4.01 -0.28
N ILE A 236 -11.67 -5.33 -0.15
CA ILE A 236 -12.35 -5.91 1.02
C ILE A 236 -11.52 -5.72 2.29
N HIS A 237 -10.19 -5.78 2.20
CA HIS A 237 -9.33 -5.43 3.32
C HIS A 237 -9.48 -3.94 3.71
N GLY A 238 -9.50 -3.03 2.74
CA GLY A 238 -9.73 -1.61 2.99
C GLY A 238 -11.09 -1.30 3.62
N LEU A 239 -12.11 -2.09 3.26
CA LEU A 239 -13.44 -2.04 3.85
C LEU A 239 -13.41 -2.40 5.35
N VAL A 240 -12.70 -3.46 5.74
CA VAL A 240 -12.54 -3.86 7.16
C VAL A 240 -11.74 -2.81 7.93
N LEU A 241 -10.66 -2.26 7.35
CA LEU A 241 -9.90 -1.17 7.98
C LEU A 241 -10.77 0.08 8.22
N ALA A 242 -11.69 0.39 7.30
CA ALA A 242 -12.63 1.50 7.48
C ALA A 242 -13.43 1.37 8.78
N THR A 243 -13.86 0.15 9.12
CA THR A 243 -14.63 -0.10 10.35
C THR A 243 -13.83 0.12 11.63
N GLY A 244 -12.53 -0.17 11.61
CA GLY A 244 -11.65 0.06 12.75
C GLY A 244 -11.51 1.56 13.08
N SER A 245 -11.46 2.39 12.05
CA SER A 245 -11.36 3.86 12.21
C SER A 245 -12.69 4.59 12.45
N THR A 246 -13.83 3.91 12.31
CA THR A 246 -15.16 4.54 12.37
C THR A 246 -16.04 3.88 13.42
N PHE A 247 -16.60 2.71 13.11
CA PHE A 247 -17.55 2.04 13.97
C PHE A 247 -16.97 1.60 15.30
N PHE A 248 -15.70 1.18 15.36
CA PHE A 248 -15.07 0.85 16.64
C PHE A 248 -14.95 2.08 17.56
N VAL A 249 -14.74 3.26 16.97
CA VAL A 249 -14.68 4.53 17.70
C VAL A 249 -16.07 4.86 18.25
N VAL A 250 -17.09 4.85 17.40
CA VAL A 250 -18.48 5.12 17.81
C VAL A 250 -18.96 4.13 18.87
N GLN A 251 -18.61 2.85 18.74
CA GLN A 251 -18.87 1.86 19.80
C GLN A 251 -18.19 2.25 21.12
N SER A 252 -16.91 2.62 21.09
CA SER A 252 -16.17 2.97 22.31
C SER A 252 -16.73 4.20 23.02
N GLU A 253 -17.29 5.17 22.28
CA GLU A 253 -17.92 6.36 22.85
C GLU A 253 -19.27 6.03 23.53
N SER A 254 -19.96 4.99 23.09
CA SER A 254 -21.22 4.53 23.70
C SER A 254 -21.06 3.69 24.97
N LEU A 255 -19.83 3.22 25.24
CA LEU A 255 -19.50 2.33 26.34
C LEU A 255 -18.99 3.10 27.56
N TYR A 256 -19.10 2.48 28.74
CA TYR A 256 -18.47 3.01 29.94
C TYR A 256 -16.95 3.00 29.77
N SER A 257 -16.36 4.21 29.77
CA SER A 257 -14.92 4.39 29.67
C SER A 257 -14.23 3.91 30.93
N ASP A 258 -13.49 2.82 30.80
CA ASP A 258 -12.61 2.32 31.84
C ASP A 258 -11.40 3.26 32.00
N PRO A 259 -11.06 3.69 33.23
CA PRO A 259 -9.91 4.57 33.48
C PRO A 259 -8.58 4.01 32.97
N VAL A 260 -8.45 2.68 32.90
CA VAL A 260 -7.20 1.99 32.50
C VAL A 260 -7.18 1.69 30.99
N LEU A 261 -8.33 1.33 30.41
CA LEU A 261 -8.46 0.89 29.01
C LEU A 261 -9.37 1.82 28.21
N SER A 262 -8.94 3.09 28.12
CA SER A 262 -9.57 4.09 27.26
C SER A 262 -9.35 3.79 25.76
N ILE A 263 -10.14 4.42 24.89
CA ILE A 263 -10.01 4.31 23.43
C ILE A 263 -8.57 4.62 22.95
N ASN A 264 -7.91 5.57 23.60
CA ASN A 264 -6.52 5.96 23.33
C ASN A 264 -5.55 4.79 23.52
N VAL A 265 -5.73 4.02 24.59
CA VAL A 265 -4.92 2.80 24.85
C VAL A 265 -5.23 1.72 23.82
N LEU A 266 -6.48 1.60 23.36
CA LEU A 266 -6.83 0.65 22.30
C LEU A 266 -6.17 0.98 20.95
N PHE A 267 -6.07 2.27 20.60
CA PHE A 267 -5.30 2.70 19.42
C PHE A 267 -3.79 2.44 19.56
N LEU A 268 -3.22 2.62 20.77
CA LEU A 268 -1.82 2.23 21.03
C LEU A 268 -1.63 0.73 20.86
N LEU A 269 -2.57 -0.07 21.38
CA LEU A 269 -2.53 -1.51 21.22
C LEU A 269 -2.55 -1.89 19.74
N GLN A 270 -3.49 -1.34 18.96
CA GLN A 270 -3.55 -1.56 17.51
C GLN A 270 -2.21 -1.20 16.85
N GLY A 271 -1.69 0.01 17.09
CA GLY A 271 -0.43 0.45 16.48
C GLY A 271 0.78 -0.40 16.89
N PHE A 272 0.87 -0.78 18.17
CA PHE A 272 1.92 -1.67 18.66
C PHE A 272 1.87 -3.04 17.99
N VAL A 273 0.67 -3.61 17.87
CA VAL A 273 0.46 -4.90 17.19
C VAL A 273 0.85 -4.79 15.72
N THR A 274 0.41 -3.76 14.99
CA THR A 274 0.77 -3.52 13.59
C THR A 274 2.29 -3.50 13.38
N VAL A 275 3.05 -2.93 14.33
CA VAL A 275 4.52 -2.86 14.25
C VAL A 275 5.21 -4.17 14.63
N ILE A 276 4.75 -4.87 15.68
CA ILE A 276 5.43 -6.05 16.23
C ILE A 276 5.18 -7.32 15.43
N VAL A 277 3.96 -7.49 14.92
CA VAL A 277 3.53 -8.69 14.20
C VAL A 277 4.48 -9.11 13.09
N PRO A 278 4.99 -8.19 12.26
CA PRO A 278 6.06 -8.50 11.32
C PRO A 278 7.27 -9.22 11.87
N TYR A 279 7.82 -8.68 12.95
CA TYR A 279 9.04 -9.21 13.53
C TYR A 279 8.79 -10.59 14.14
N VAL A 280 7.63 -10.77 14.77
CA VAL A 280 7.22 -12.07 15.30
C VAL A 280 7.04 -13.08 14.17
N HIS A 281 6.36 -12.69 13.09
CA HIS A 281 6.18 -13.54 11.92
C HIS A 281 7.53 -13.95 11.30
N ASP A 282 8.43 -13.01 11.06
CA ASP A 282 9.73 -13.29 10.45
C ASP A 282 10.65 -14.09 11.38
N PHE A 283 10.58 -13.85 12.69
CA PHE A 283 11.26 -14.67 13.70
C PHE A 283 10.74 -16.11 13.68
N LEU A 284 9.41 -16.31 13.65
CA LEU A 284 8.81 -17.63 13.54
C LEU A 284 9.23 -18.30 12.24
N VAL A 285 9.00 -17.66 11.10
CA VAL A 285 9.32 -18.20 9.77
C VAL A 285 10.80 -18.54 9.64
N SER A 286 11.72 -17.68 10.09
CA SER A 286 13.15 -17.98 10.08
C SER A 286 13.51 -19.15 11.00
N GLY A 287 12.87 -19.26 12.18
CA GLY A 287 13.01 -20.41 13.06
C GLY A 287 12.52 -21.72 12.42
N TRP A 288 11.39 -21.68 11.73
CA TRP A 288 10.84 -22.83 10.98
C TRP A 288 11.75 -23.21 9.79
N ILE A 289 12.23 -22.23 9.03
CA ILE A 289 13.11 -22.47 7.87
C ILE A 289 14.46 -23.07 8.31
N LYS A 290 15.02 -22.65 9.44
CA LYS A 290 16.26 -23.21 10.01
C LYS A 290 16.12 -24.68 10.44
N LYS A 291 14.92 -25.12 10.82
CA LYS A 291 14.64 -26.52 11.19
C LYS A 291 14.50 -27.46 9.99
N LEU A 292 14.42 -26.93 8.76
CA LEU A 292 14.40 -27.77 7.57
C LEU A 292 15.80 -28.34 7.29
N PRO A 293 15.93 -29.64 6.97
CA PRO A 293 17.21 -30.37 6.91
C PRO A 293 18.21 -29.92 5.82
N MET A 294 17.88 -28.89 5.02
CA MET A 294 18.71 -28.37 3.93
C MET A 294 18.86 -26.83 3.97
N HIS A 295 19.20 -26.27 5.13
CA HIS A 295 19.34 -24.82 5.29
C HIS A 295 20.64 -24.23 4.68
N HIS A 296 21.77 -24.96 4.78
CA HIS A 296 23.09 -24.39 4.53
C HIS A 296 23.53 -24.29 3.05
N VAL A 297 22.78 -24.90 2.11
CA VAL A 297 23.22 -25.03 0.70
C VAL A 297 22.19 -24.53 -0.31
N ARG A 298 21.28 -23.62 0.09
CA ARG A 298 20.23 -23.14 -0.83
C ARG A 298 20.76 -22.07 -1.79
N PRO A 299 20.73 -22.31 -3.12
CA PRO A 299 21.01 -21.25 -4.09
C PRO A 299 20.03 -20.07 -3.93
N ILE A 300 20.49 -18.89 -4.34
CA ILE A 300 19.79 -17.59 -4.20
C ILE A 300 18.36 -17.65 -4.77
N TRP A 301 18.11 -18.46 -5.82
CA TRP A 301 16.76 -18.64 -6.38
C TRP A 301 15.78 -19.28 -5.39
N ILE A 302 16.22 -20.23 -4.54
CA ILE A 302 15.34 -20.93 -3.58
C ILE A 302 14.95 -19.97 -2.47
N GLN A 303 15.86 -19.09 -2.07
CA GLN A 303 15.59 -18.04 -1.10
C GLN A 303 14.56 -17.05 -1.64
N LYS A 304 14.68 -16.62 -2.90
CA LYS A 304 13.67 -15.78 -3.57
C LYS A 304 12.32 -16.47 -3.69
N LEU A 305 12.29 -17.76 -4.04
CA LEU A 305 11.05 -18.54 -4.14
C LEU A 305 10.39 -18.75 -2.78
N LEU A 306 11.17 -18.97 -1.71
CA LEU A 306 10.63 -18.99 -0.35
C LEU A 306 10.05 -17.63 0.02
N LYS A 307 10.79 -16.54 -0.23
CA LYS A 307 10.32 -15.19 0.07
C LYS A 307 9.02 -14.85 -0.66
N HIS A 308 8.91 -15.25 -1.93
CA HIS A 308 7.68 -15.13 -2.75
C HIS A 308 6.48 -15.80 -2.07
N ARG A 309 6.64 -17.05 -1.64
CA ARG A 309 5.57 -17.81 -0.97
C ARG A 309 5.24 -17.27 0.41
N VAL A 310 6.26 -16.85 1.18
CA VAL A 310 6.08 -16.31 2.52
C VAL A 310 5.23 -15.04 2.49
N GLY A 311 5.51 -14.09 1.58
CA GLY A 311 4.73 -12.86 1.44
C GLY A 311 3.26 -13.11 1.11
N LEU A 312 2.98 -14.01 0.16
CA LEU A 312 1.61 -14.39 -0.22
C LEU A 312 0.85 -15.09 0.93
N VAL A 313 1.50 -16.06 1.59
CA VAL A 313 0.89 -16.75 2.75
C VAL A 313 0.59 -15.77 3.88
N ARG A 314 1.48 -14.81 4.11
CA ARG A 314 1.31 -13.77 5.13
C ARG A 314 0.08 -12.90 4.88
N ILE A 315 -0.15 -12.48 3.62
CA ILE A 315 -1.38 -11.77 3.24
C ILE A 315 -2.62 -12.65 3.48
N ALA A 316 -2.57 -13.95 3.13
CA ALA A 316 -3.68 -14.88 3.40
C ALA A 316 -4.01 -14.97 4.90
N ILE A 317 -2.99 -15.06 5.77
CA ILE A 317 -3.19 -15.07 7.23
C ILE A 317 -3.80 -13.75 7.69
N GLY A 318 -3.39 -12.62 7.11
CA GLY A 318 -3.98 -11.31 7.38
C GLY A 318 -5.46 -11.25 6.99
N ILE A 319 -5.83 -11.73 5.80
CA ILE A 319 -7.23 -11.81 5.35
C ILE A 319 -8.03 -12.77 6.24
N ALA A 320 -7.47 -13.93 6.61
CA ALA A 320 -8.14 -14.85 7.54
C ALA A 320 -8.37 -14.23 8.92
N SER A 321 -7.39 -13.47 9.43
CA SER A 321 -7.50 -12.72 10.68
C SER A 321 -8.60 -11.66 10.61
N SER A 322 -8.87 -11.10 9.43
CA SER A 322 -9.96 -10.13 9.24
C SER A 322 -11.34 -10.76 9.40
N ILE A 323 -11.51 -12.02 9.01
CA ILE A 323 -12.75 -12.78 9.25
C ILE A 323 -12.96 -12.95 10.76
N ILE A 324 -11.91 -13.35 11.49
CA ILE A 324 -11.96 -13.51 12.94
C ILE A 324 -12.28 -12.16 13.60
N CYS A 325 -11.65 -11.07 13.14
CA CYS A 325 -11.95 -9.71 13.59
C CYS A 325 -13.43 -9.37 13.47
N CYS A 326 -14.01 -9.56 12.27
CA CYS A 326 -15.43 -9.29 12.03
C CYS A 326 -16.36 -10.16 12.90
N MET A 327 -16.03 -11.45 13.06
CA MET A 327 -16.81 -12.36 13.90
C MET A 327 -16.77 -11.95 15.38
N VAL A 328 -15.60 -11.58 15.89
CA VAL A 328 -15.43 -11.09 17.26
C VAL A 328 -16.19 -9.78 17.46
N SER A 329 -16.09 -8.83 16.54
CA SER A 329 -16.85 -7.58 16.59
C SER A 329 -18.36 -7.80 16.56
N MET A 330 -18.84 -8.73 15.73
CA MET A 330 -20.25 -9.14 15.70
C MET A 330 -20.71 -9.69 17.06
N LEU A 331 -19.91 -10.56 17.70
CA LEU A 331 -20.24 -11.13 19.00
C LEU A 331 -20.28 -10.07 20.11
N VAL A 332 -19.30 -9.17 20.13
CA VAL A 332 -19.26 -8.04 21.07
C VAL A 332 -20.48 -7.15 20.92
N GLU A 333 -20.86 -6.83 19.67
CA GLU A 333 -22.02 -6.00 19.38
C GLU A 333 -23.34 -6.71 19.71
N THR A 334 -23.46 -8.00 19.39
CA THR A 334 -24.64 -8.81 19.75
C THR A 334 -24.82 -8.84 21.27
N ARG A 335 -23.72 -8.94 22.03
CA ARG A 335 -23.75 -8.87 23.49
C ARG A 335 -24.23 -7.50 23.96
N ARG A 336 -23.72 -6.40 23.39
CA ARG A 336 -24.15 -5.04 23.71
C ARG A 336 -25.64 -4.85 23.47
N LEU A 337 -26.14 -5.23 22.29
CA LEU A 337 -27.56 -5.13 21.93
C LEU A 337 -28.47 -6.01 22.82
N ASN A 338 -28.03 -7.20 23.21
CA ASN A 338 -28.79 -8.05 24.14
C ASN A 338 -28.86 -7.46 25.56
N LEU A 339 -27.79 -6.81 26.02
CA LEU A 339 -27.81 -6.09 27.28
C LEU A 339 -28.76 -4.89 27.24
N ILE A 340 -28.83 -4.17 26.12
CA ILE A 340 -29.77 -3.05 25.93
C ILE A 340 -31.22 -3.54 26.05
N LYS A 341 -31.56 -4.64 25.36
CA LYS A 341 -32.91 -5.24 25.44
C LYS A 341 -33.31 -5.65 26.86
N THR A 342 -32.36 -6.02 27.70
CA THR A 342 -32.62 -6.54 29.05
C THR A 342 -32.54 -5.48 30.14
N ARG A 343 -31.74 -4.42 29.95
CA ARG A 343 -31.47 -3.39 30.97
C ARG A 343 -32.01 -2.00 30.60
N GLY A 344 -32.54 -1.83 29.39
CA GLY A 344 -32.98 -0.55 28.86
C GLY A 344 -31.84 0.31 28.32
N ASP A 345 -32.20 1.42 27.67
CA ASP A 345 -31.28 2.40 27.11
C ASP A 345 -30.76 3.35 28.20
N ALA A 346 -29.77 2.90 28.97
CA ALA A 346 -29.03 3.77 29.90
C ALA A 346 -27.76 4.31 29.23
N GLU A 347 -27.56 5.62 29.24
CA GLU A 347 -26.33 6.28 28.77
C GLU A 347 -25.58 6.95 29.95
N PRO A 348 -24.28 6.65 30.18
CA PRO A 348 -23.44 5.68 29.46
C PRO A 348 -23.83 4.23 29.75
N PHE A 349 -23.70 3.36 28.74
CA PHE A 349 -24.10 1.96 28.86
C PHE A 349 -23.12 1.19 29.77
N PRO A 350 -23.60 0.36 30.73
CA PRO A 350 -22.76 -0.31 31.73
C PRO A 350 -22.01 -1.53 31.16
N MET A 351 -21.36 -1.36 30.03
CA MET A 351 -20.41 -2.31 29.43
C MET A 351 -19.09 -1.57 29.25
N SER A 352 -18.01 -2.17 29.78
CA SER A 352 -16.69 -1.55 29.78
C SER A 352 -16.04 -1.58 28.38
N THR A 353 -15.30 -0.52 28.04
CA THR A 353 -14.47 -0.42 26.83
C THR A 353 -13.48 -1.58 26.65
N VAL A 354 -13.14 -2.30 27.72
CA VAL A 354 -12.29 -3.51 27.69
C VAL A 354 -12.80 -4.57 26.71
N TRP A 355 -14.12 -4.66 26.49
CA TRP A 355 -14.69 -5.62 25.54
C TRP A 355 -14.28 -5.37 24.08
N LEU A 356 -13.77 -4.18 23.75
CA LEU A 356 -13.27 -3.85 22.42
C LEU A 356 -11.78 -4.23 22.23
N VAL A 357 -11.05 -4.61 23.30
CA VAL A 357 -9.64 -5.03 23.21
C VAL A 357 -9.40 -6.11 22.13
N PRO A 358 -10.20 -7.20 22.04
CA PRO A 358 -9.96 -8.25 21.07
C PRO A 358 -10.05 -7.76 19.61
N GLN A 359 -11.02 -6.89 19.29
CA GLN A 359 -11.19 -6.39 17.92
C GLN A 359 -10.11 -5.37 17.53
N PHE A 360 -9.63 -4.54 18.46
CA PHE A 360 -8.49 -3.63 18.23
C PHE A 360 -7.16 -4.39 18.06
N PHE A 361 -6.97 -5.48 18.81
CA PHE A 361 -5.83 -6.37 18.61
C PHE A 361 -5.88 -7.05 17.24
N LEU A 362 -7.03 -7.62 16.87
CA LEU A 362 -7.20 -8.33 15.60
C LEU A 362 -7.07 -7.40 14.39
N ILE A 363 -7.60 -6.18 14.43
CA ILE A 363 -7.44 -5.23 13.32
C ILE A 363 -5.96 -4.81 13.15
N GLY A 364 -5.20 -4.68 14.26
CA GLY A 364 -3.76 -4.46 14.21
C GLY A 364 -2.98 -5.64 13.60
N LEU A 365 -3.38 -6.88 13.91
CA LEU A 365 -2.81 -8.08 13.27
C LEU A 365 -3.05 -8.04 11.75
N VAL A 366 -4.28 -7.72 11.34
CA VAL A 366 -4.71 -7.64 9.94
C VAL A 366 -3.87 -6.60 9.18
N GLU A 367 -3.73 -5.41 9.74
CA GLU A 367 -2.97 -4.31 9.15
C GLU A 367 -1.48 -4.66 9.00
N GLY A 368 -0.85 -5.17 10.06
CA GLY A 368 0.58 -5.50 10.05
C GLY A 368 0.95 -6.70 9.17
N LEU A 369 0.08 -7.71 9.06
CA LEU A 369 0.32 -8.87 8.19
C LEU A 369 0.16 -8.51 6.70
N VAL A 370 -0.90 -7.80 6.34
CA VAL A 370 -1.19 -7.46 4.94
C VAL A 370 -0.22 -6.41 4.41
N ALA A 371 0.09 -5.35 5.17
CA ALA A 371 0.97 -4.27 4.72
C ALA A 371 2.36 -4.78 4.34
N ASP A 372 3.00 -5.53 5.23
CA ASP A 372 4.33 -6.10 4.98
C ASP A 372 4.29 -7.25 3.96
N GLY A 373 3.23 -8.06 3.96
CA GLY A 373 3.04 -9.10 2.95
C GLY A 373 2.97 -8.51 1.54
N LEU A 374 2.30 -7.36 1.38
CA LEU A 374 2.25 -6.60 0.13
C LEU A 374 3.61 -6.03 -0.23
N ALA A 375 4.37 -5.51 0.74
CA ALA A 375 5.72 -5.03 0.51
C ALA A 375 6.65 -6.15 0.02
N ASP A 376 6.63 -7.32 0.66
CA ASP A 376 7.40 -8.47 0.22
C ASP A 376 6.97 -8.98 -1.16
N PHE A 377 5.66 -9.00 -1.44
CA PHE A 377 5.13 -9.36 -2.74
C PHE A 377 5.64 -8.41 -3.83
N TYR A 378 5.56 -7.10 -3.60
CA TYR A 378 5.96 -6.09 -4.57
C TYR A 378 7.47 -6.16 -4.88
N ASN A 379 8.29 -6.27 -3.83
CA ASN A 379 9.75 -6.42 -3.93
C ASN A 379 10.20 -7.65 -4.75
N VAL A 380 9.34 -8.65 -4.92
CA VAL A 380 9.65 -9.85 -5.72
C VAL A 380 9.18 -9.72 -7.17
N HIS A 381 8.10 -8.99 -7.43
CA HIS A 381 7.44 -8.95 -8.75
C HIS A 381 7.78 -7.73 -9.59
N VAL A 382 8.33 -6.68 -8.97
CA VAL A 382 8.53 -5.39 -9.61
C VAL A 382 10.00 -4.98 -9.56
N ASP A 383 10.49 -4.42 -10.66
CA ASP A 383 11.86 -3.91 -10.74
C ASP A 383 12.10 -2.76 -9.75
N GLU A 384 13.35 -2.60 -9.27
CA GLU A 384 13.76 -1.56 -8.31
C GLU A 384 13.34 -0.14 -8.76
N SER A 385 13.32 0.13 -10.07
CA SER A 385 12.89 1.42 -10.63
C SER A 385 11.41 1.78 -10.37
N LEU A 386 10.58 0.79 -10.03
CA LEU A 386 9.15 0.93 -9.81
C LEU A 386 8.77 0.76 -8.32
N GLU A 387 9.74 0.66 -7.40
CA GLU A 387 9.50 0.49 -5.96
C GLU A 387 8.62 1.61 -5.39
N HIS A 388 8.81 2.84 -5.85
CA HIS A 388 8.02 4.01 -5.43
C HIS A 388 6.51 3.91 -5.70
N TYR A 389 6.08 3.01 -6.59
CA TYR A 389 4.67 2.80 -6.94
C TYR A 389 3.96 1.87 -5.97
N GLU A 390 4.68 1.09 -5.17
CA GLU A 390 4.11 0.13 -4.24
C GLU A 390 3.05 0.78 -3.34
N SER A 391 3.44 1.85 -2.63
CA SER A 391 2.58 2.50 -1.65
C SER A 391 1.35 3.15 -2.31
N PRO A 392 1.47 4.01 -3.34
CA PRO A 392 0.30 4.54 -4.05
C PRO A 392 -0.62 3.46 -4.63
N PHE A 393 -0.06 2.37 -5.17
CA PHE A 393 -0.83 1.28 -5.75
C PHE A 393 -1.67 0.56 -4.69
N ASN A 394 -1.06 0.19 -3.57
CA ASN A 394 -1.74 -0.50 -2.47
C ASN A 394 -2.78 0.41 -1.79
N GLU A 395 -2.42 1.66 -1.50
CA GLU A 395 -3.31 2.65 -0.88
C GLU A 395 -4.52 2.98 -1.77
N SER A 396 -4.35 2.97 -3.09
CA SER A 396 -5.48 3.16 -4.01
C SER A 396 -6.53 2.07 -3.87
N ALA A 397 -6.12 0.80 -3.72
CA ALA A 397 -7.01 -0.33 -3.55
C ALA A 397 -7.74 -0.27 -2.20
N ILE A 398 -6.99 0.05 -1.13
CA ILE A 398 -7.53 0.25 0.22
C ILE A 398 -8.55 1.41 0.21
N GLY A 399 -8.23 2.49 -0.49
CA GLY A 399 -9.12 3.63 -0.69
C GLY A 399 -10.44 3.26 -1.36
N VAL A 400 -10.41 2.42 -2.41
CA VAL A 400 -11.64 1.88 -3.04
C VAL A 400 -12.47 1.09 -2.03
N GLY A 401 -11.83 0.30 -1.17
CA GLY A 401 -12.49 -0.38 -0.05
C GLY A 401 -13.22 0.55 0.91
N LYS A 402 -12.57 1.67 1.29
CA LYS A 402 -13.18 2.70 2.16
C LYS A 402 -14.37 3.39 1.48
N PHE A 403 -14.31 3.62 0.17
CA PHE A 403 -15.47 4.11 -0.59
C PHE A 403 -16.62 3.11 -0.62
N LEU A 404 -16.30 1.83 -0.79
CA LEU A 404 -17.30 0.77 -0.71
C LEU A 404 -17.95 0.73 0.68
N SER A 405 -17.20 0.99 1.75
CA SER A 405 -17.76 1.14 3.11
C SER A 405 -18.82 2.23 3.16
N ALA A 406 -18.49 3.42 2.65
CA ALA A 406 -19.43 4.54 2.66
C ALA A 406 -20.67 4.24 1.82
N ALA A 407 -20.51 3.59 0.66
CA ALA A 407 -21.63 3.17 -0.18
C ALA A 407 -22.52 2.12 0.51
N LEU A 408 -21.94 1.14 1.20
CA LEU A 408 -22.68 0.14 1.97
C LEU A 408 -23.48 0.78 3.10
N VAL A 409 -22.87 1.72 3.84
CA VAL A 409 -23.58 2.46 4.89
C VAL A 409 -24.76 3.23 4.31
N LEU A 410 -24.55 3.97 3.22
CA LEU A 410 -25.59 4.75 2.55
C LEU A 410 -26.76 3.89 2.05
N THR A 411 -26.46 2.74 1.46
CA THR A 411 -27.48 1.82 0.91
C THR A 411 -28.29 1.09 1.99
N LEU A 412 -27.71 0.91 3.18
CA LEU A 412 -28.32 0.19 4.29
C LEU A 412 -28.92 1.14 5.35
N LEU A 413 -28.96 2.45 5.08
CA LEU A 413 -29.63 3.46 5.90
C LEU A 413 -31.11 3.12 6.08
N GLY A 414 -31.62 3.33 7.29
CA GLY A 414 -33.01 3.06 7.65
C GLY A 414 -33.35 1.59 7.86
N SER A 415 -32.50 0.64 7.43
CA SER A 415 -32.67 -0.79 7.71
C SER A 415 -31.72 -1.26 8.82
N TRP A 416 -30.42 -0.99 8.68
CA TRP A 416 -29.40 -1.42 9.65
C TRP A 416 -28.79 -0.24 10.39
N PHE A 417 -28.70 0.92 9.75
CA PHE A 417 -28.19 2.16 10.36
C PHE A 417 -29.33 3.12 10.65
N HIS A 418 -29.47 3.50 11.91
CA HIS A 418 -30.48 4.40 12.45
C HIS A 418 -29.82 5.62 13.13
N ASP A 419 -30.63 6.58 13.59
CA ASP A 419 -30.13 7.84 14.16
C ASP A 419 -29.29 7.65 15.43
N THR A 420 -29.53 6.58 16.19
CA THR A 420 -28.74 6.22 17.38
C THR A 420 -28.04 4.87 17.21
N LEU A 421 -26.88 4.71 17.85
CA LEU A 421 -26.15 3.45 17.83
C LEU A 421 -26.94 2.31 18.52
N ASN A 422 -27.75 2.62 19.53
CA ASN A 422 -28.53 1.63 20.27
C ASN A 422 -29.67 1.02 19.42
N THR A 423 -30.19 1.79 18.46
CA THR A 423 -31.21 1.32 17.51
C THR A 423 -30.59 0.70 16.26
N SER A 424 -29.30 0.99 15.99
CA SER A 424 -28.57 0.46 14.84
C SER A 424 -28.15 -1.01 15.03
N HIS A 425 -28.24 -1.78 13.95
CA HIS A 425 -27.85 -3.19 13.87
C HIS A 425 -26.44 -3.36 13.29
N LEU A 426 -25.46 -2.89 14.04
CA LEU A 426 -24.05 -2.99 13.66
C LEU A 426 -23.53 -4.44 13.68
N ASP A 427 -24.20 -5.32 14.44
CA ASP A 427 -24.00 -6.77 14.44
C ASP A 427 -24.21 -7.38 13.03
N LYS A 428 -25.30 -7.00 12.35
CA LYS A 428 -25.58 -7.45 10.98
C LYS A 428 -24.53 -6.94 9.99
N TYR A 429 -24.04 -5.72 10.18
CA TYR A 429 -22.98 -5.16 9.34
C TYR A 429 -21.65 -5.91 9.52
N TYR A 430 -21.26 -6.24 10.75
CA TYR A 430 -20.07 -7.06 11.00
C TYR A 430 -20.20 -8.48 10.45
N MET A 431 -21.40 -9.08 10.53
CA MET A 431 -21.69 -10.37 9.90
C MET A 431 -21.49 -10.30 8.38
N LEU A 432 -22.02 -9.28 7.71
CA LEU A 432 -21.84 -9.05 6.28
C LEU A 432 -20.35 -8.95 5.90
N LEU A 433 -19.57 -8.20 6.69
CA LEU A 433 -18.12 -8.07 6.49
C LEU A 433 -17.38 -9.39 6.68
N GLY A 434 -17.79 -10.21 7.66
CA GLY A 434 -17.25 -11.55 7.84
C GLY A 434 -17.49 -12.45 6.63
N ILE A 435 -18.70 -12.42 6.07
CA ILE A 435 -19.06 -13.17 4.85
C ILE A 435 -18.23 -12.67 3.66
N LEU A 436 -18.17 -11.35 3.45
CA LEU A 436 -17.46 -10.76 2.33
C LEU A 436 -15.94 -11.02 2.41
N SER A 437 -15.36 -10.95 3.61
CA SER A 437 -13.97 -11.33 3.86
C SER A 437 -13.71 -12.82 3.64
N SER A 438 -14.69 -13.69 3.94
CA SER A 438 -14.59 -15.13 3.68
C SER A 438 -14.59 -15.43 2.18
N VAL A 439 -15.48 -14.80 1.41
CA VAL A 439 -15.49 -14.88 -0.06
C VAL A 439 -14.18 -14.33 -0.64
N ASN A 440 -13.69 -13.20 -0.10
CA ASN A 440 -12.43 -12.61 -0.52
C ASN A 440 -11.23 -13.52 -0.24
N LEU A 441 -11.23 -14.27 0.88
CA LEU A 441 -10.19 -15.25 1.16
C LEU A 441 -10.18 -16.35 0.09
N CYS A 442 -11.34 -16.90 -0.29
CA CYS A 442 -11.42 -17.89 -1.37
C CYS A 442 -10.89 -17.33 -2.69
N PHE A 443 -11.30 -16.11 -3.06
CA PHE A 443 -10.78 -15.43 -4.25
C PHE A 443 -9.26 -15.20 -4.17
N TYR A 444 -8.76 -14.75 -3.03
CA TYR A 444 -7.34 -14.53 -2.80
C TYR A 444 -6.52 -15.81 -2.93
N LEU A 445 -7.03 -16.94 -2.44
CA LEU A 445 -6.37 -18.24 -2.59
C LEU A 445 -6.27 -18.67 -4.06
N LEU A 446 -7.27 -18.36 -4.89
CA LEU A 446 -7.20 -18.59 -6.34
C LEU A 446 -6.13 -17.70 -6.99
N VAL A 447 -6.07 -16.42 -6.61
CA VAL A 447 -5.05 -15.48 -7.08
C VAL A 447 -3.65 -15.96 -6.66
N MET A 448 -3.47 -16.35 -5.41
CA MET A 448 -2.23 -16.93 -4.89
C MET A 448 -1.81 -18.16 -5.68
N TYR A 449 -2.74 -19.08 -5.95
CA TYR A 449 -2.48 -20.28 -6.74
C TYR A 449 -2.02 -19.92 -8.16
N ALA A 450 -2.66 -18.96 -8.81
CA ALA A 450 -2.28 -18.49 -10.14
C ALA A 450 -0.85 -17.91 -10.16
N TYR A 451 -0.48 -17.09 -9.16
CA TYR A 451 0.89 -16.58 -9.04
C TYR A 451 1.92 -17.68 -8.76
N ALA A 452 1.59 -18.63 -7.87
CA ALA A 452 2.46 -19.75 -7.55
C ALA A 452 2.69 -20.66 -8.78
N TRP A 453 1.63 -20.93 -9.54
CA TRP A 453 1.71 -21.70 -10.78
C TRP A 453 2.62 -21.03 -11.81
N LYS A 454 2.45 -19.72 -12.02
CA LYS A 454 3.28 -18.95 -12.94
C LYS A 454 4.75 -18.94 -12.53
N ALA A 455 5.04 -18.80 -11.23
CA ALA A 455 6.41 -18.85 -10.71
C ALA A 455 7.10 -20.21 -10.96
N LEU A 456 6.34 -21.31 -10.95
CA LEU A 456 6.88 -22.64 -11.28
C LEU A 456 7.21 -22.78 -12.77
N GLN A 457 6.40 -22.20 -13.66
CA GLN A 457 6.67 -22.27 -15.11
C GLN A 457 7.93 -21.51 -15.51
N VAL A 458 8.17 -20.34 -14.90
CA VAL A 458 9.37 -19.52 -15.18
C VAL A 458 10.65 -20.20 -14.69
N ASN A 459 10.61 -20.92 -13.57
CA ASN A 459 11.78 -21.62 -13.04
C ASN A 459 12.00 -23.02 -13.66
N GLY A 460 11.05 -23.51 -14.46
CA GLY A 460 11.15 -24.79 -15.16
C GLY A 460 11.72 -24.69 -16.59
N SER A 461 11.89 -23.47 -17.12
CA SER A 461 12.60 -23.24 -18.38
C SER A 461 14.11 -23.22 -18.11
N PRO A 462 14.92 -24.07 -18.79
CA PRO A 462 16.37 -24.01 -18.64
C PRO A 462 16.89 -22.64 -19.08
N ASP A 463 17.71 -22.00 -18.24
CA ASP A 463 18.46 -20.81 -18.60
C ASP A 463 19.33 -21.12 -19.83
N PRO A 464 19.24 -20.34 -20.93
CA PRO A 464 20.08 -20.56 -22.12
C PRO A 464 21.56 -20.15 -21.94
N GLU A 465 22.02 -19.86 -20.71
CA GLU A 465 23.38 -19.35 -20.44
C GLU A 465 24.26 -20.28 -19.61
N VAL A 466 24.01 -21.60 -19.61
CA VAL A 466 25.00 -22.58 -19.11
C VAL A 466 25.22 -23.68 -20.15
N SER A 467 25.73 -23.29 -21.31
CA SER A 467 26.39 -24.21 -22.23
C SER A 467 27.42 -23.47 -23.08
N THR A 468 28.55 -23.13 -22.46
CA THR A 468 29.91 -23.23 -23.02
C THR A 468 30.92 -23.00 -21.91
#